data_AF-A0A1Y0EB43-F1
#
_entry.id   AF-A0A1Y0EB43-F1
#
_cell.length_a   1.000
_cell.length_b   1.000
_cell.length_c   1.000
_cell.angle_alpha   90.00
_cell.angle_beta   90.00
_cell.angle_gamma   90.00
#
_symmetry.space_group_name_H-M   'P 1'
#
loop_
_entity.id
_entity.type
_entity.pdbx_description
1 polymer ?
#
loop_
_entity_poly.entity_id
_entity_poly.type
_entity_poly.pdbx_seq_one_letter_code
_entity_poly.pdbx_strand_id
1 'polypeptide(L)'
;MGLISGIMGFFFGNGRNVLVETAQVFRPNAEQTAMRDADAKSESLQQFAAEFAHARQGLFDRAVDALNRLPRPMLALGTIWLFVMAMVDPDSFAAGMTGLALVPEPLWWLMGAIVSFYFGARHQAKEQDFQRVLAAAAAASEAATRKPAPAADDSNPALRDWQASHGI
;
A
#
# COMPACT_ATOMS: atom_id res chain seq x y z
N MET A 1 -66.48 10.79 -19.07
CA MET A 1 -65.26 11.62 -18.97
C MET A 1 -65.01 11.95 -17.50
N GLY A 2 -64.20 11.12 -16.85
CA GLY A 2 -64.02 11.09 -15.40
C GLY A 2 -62.99 12.10 -14.91
N LEU A 3 -63.39 13.37 -14.80
CA LEU A 3 -62.59 14.40 -14.14
C LEU A 3 -62.41 14.08 -12.63
N ILE A 4 -63.39 13.44 -12.00
CA ILE A 4 -63.32 13.03 -10.59
C ILE A 4 -62.40 11.81 -10.40
N SER A 5 -62.32 10.92 -11.39
CA SER A 5 -61.40 9.77 -11.35
C SER A 5 -59.94 10.19 -11.54
N GLY A 6 -59.68 11.21 -12.39
CA GLY A 6 -58.33 11.75 -12.61
C GLY A 6 -57.74 12.47 -11.40
N ILE A 7 -58.56 13.20 -10.62
CA ILE A 7 -58.11 13.92 -9.42
C ILE A 7 -57.81 12.93 -8.27
N MET A 8 -58.63 11.88 -8.12
CA MET A 8 -58.39 10.85 -7.11
C MET A 8 -57.13 10.01 -7.44
N GLY A 9 -56.88 9.75 -8.73
CA GLY A 9 -55.66 9.08 -9.21
C GLY A 9 -54.39 9.92 -8.99
N PHE A 10 -54.47 11.25 -9.09
CA PHE A 10 -53.33 12.13 -8.85
C PHE A 10 -52.95 12.22 -7.36
N PHE A 11 -53.93 12.24 -6.47
CA PHE A 11 -53.68 12.28 -5.01
C PHE A 11 -53.30 10.92 -4.41
N PHE A 12 -53.81 9.81 -4.96
CA PHE A 12 -53.57 8.47 -4.39
C PHE A 12 -52.61 7.58 -5.19
N GLY A 13 -52.22 7.97 -6.40
CA GLY A 13 -51.44 7.12 -7.32
C GLY A 13 -49.93 7.05 -7.03
N ASN A 14 -49.39 7.93 -6.19
CA ASN A 14 -47.93 8.08 -6.02
C ASN A 14 -47.43 7.89 -4.57
N GLY A 15 -48.29 7.42 -3.65
CA GLY A 15 -47.99 7.35 -2.21
C GLY A 15 -47.32 6.05 -1.74
N ARG A 16 -47.25 5.00 -2.58
CA ARG A 16 -46.68 3.71 -2.16
C ARG A 16 -45.17 3.75 -1.97
N ASN A 17 -44.44 4.59 -2.70
CA ASN A 17 -42.99 4.75 -2.50
C ASN A 17 -42.68 5.67 -1.31
N VAL A 18 -43.48 6.71 -1.11
CA VAL A 18 -43.29 7.70 -0.03
C VAL A 18 -43.57 7.10 1.34
N LEU A 19 -44.52 6.17 1.45
CA LEU A 19 -44.79 5.45 2.70
C LEU A 19 -43.67 4.47 3.07
N VAL A 20 -43.01 3.87 2.08
CA VAL A 20 -41.82 3.02 2.31
C VAL A 20 -40.63 3.88 2.73
N GLU A 21 -40.41 5.02 2.06
CA GLU A 21 -39.38 6.00 2.46
C GLU A 21 -39.65 6.58 3.85
N THR A 22 -40.90 6.89 4.21
CA THR A 22 -41.25 7.49 5.51
C THR A 22 -41.29 6.44 6.63
N ALA A 23 -41.65 5.19 6.36
CA ALA A 23 -41.59 4.11 7.36
C ALA A 23 -40.13 3.73 7.70
N GLN A 24 -39.21 3.85 6.74
CA GLN A 24 -37.77 3.70 6.99
C GLN A 24 -37.19 4.81 7.88
N VAL A 25 -37.86 5.98 7.98
CA VAL A 25 -37.47 7.08 8.88
C VAL A 25 -37.78 6.75 10.35
N PHE A 26 -38.79 5.92 10.64
CA PHE A 26 -39.20 5.57 12.02
C PHE A 26 -38.76 4.17 12.47
N ARG A 27 -38.34 3.30 11.55
CA ARG A 27 -37.80 1.98 11.89
C ARG A 27 -36.60 1.68 10.99
N PRO A 28 -35.36 1.69 11.53
CA PRO A 28 -34.18 1.39 10.74
C PRO A 28 -34.33 0.01 10.11
N ASN A 29 -34.11 -0.06 8.81
CA ASN A 29 -34.18 -1.30 8.05
C ASN A 29 -33.08 -2.23 8.60
N ALA A 30 -33.46 -3.35 9.21
CA ALA A 30 -32.54 -4.23 9.93
C ALA A 30 -31.39 -4.70 9.02
N GLU A 31 -31.69 -4.93 7.73
CA GLU A 31 -30.70 -5.30 6.73
C GLU A 31 -29.74 -4.15 6.39
N GLN A 32 -30.23 -2.92 6.17
CA GLN A 32 -29.34 -1.77 5.92
C GLN A 32 -28.47 -1.43 7.13
N THR A 33 -28.92 -1.76 8.34
CA THR A 33 -28.12 -1.59 9.56
C THR A 33 -27.06 -2.69 9.66
N ALA A 34 -27.43 -3.95 9.38
CA ALA A 34 -26.49 -5.06 9.32
C ALA A 34 -25.42 -4.89 8.22
N MET A 35 -25.79 -4.34 7.05
CA MET A 35 -24.83 -4.00 5.98
C MET A 35 -23.86 -2.92 6.42
N ARG A 36 -24.35 -1.82 7.04
CA ARG A 36 -23.48 -0.75 7.56
C ARG A 36 -22.53 -1.25 8.67
N ASP A 37 -23.00 -2.13 9.54
CA ASP A 37 -22.16 -2.74 10.58
C ASP A 37 -21.10 -3.70 9.99
N ALA A 38 -21.46 -4.43 8.92
CA ALA A 38 -20.52 -5.28 8.19
C ALA A 38 -19.47 -4.46 7.44
N ASP A 39 -19.88 -3.38 6.78
CA ASP A 39 -19.00 -2.45 6.08
C ASP A 39 -18.04 -1.77 7.06
N ALA A 40 -18.54 -1.23 8.17
CA ALA A 40 -17.72 -0.63 9.22
C ALA A 40 -16.71 -1.64 9.83
N LYS A 41 -17.12 -2.89 10.04
CA LYS A 41 -16.20 -3.96 10.45
C LYS A 41 -15.15 -4.24 9.39
N SER A 42 -15.52 -4.31 8.12
CA SER A 42 -14.60 -4.58 7.02
C SER A 42 -13.54 -3.47 6.88
N GLU A 43 -13.96 -2.20 6.99
CA GLU A 43 -13.07 -1.04 6.96
C GLU A 43 -12.11 -1.04 8.15
N SER A 44 -12.62 -1.35 9.36
CA SER A 44 -11.77 -1.46 10.55
C SER A 44 -10.71 -2.57 10.41
N LEU A 45 -11.08 -3.72 9.84
CA LEU A 45 -10.16 -4.82 9.58
C LEU A 45 -9.12 -4.46 8.51
N GLN A 46 -9.51 -3.72 7.47
CA GLN A 46 -8.57 -3.22 6.45
C GLN A 46 -7.60 -2.20 7.05
N GLN A 47 -8.07 -1.32 7.92
CA GLN A 47 -7.19 -0.38 8.62
C GLN A 47 -6.22 -1.11 9.56
N PHE A 48 -6.71 -2.05 10.38
CA PHE A 48 -5.84 -2.87 11.21
C PHE A 48 -4.82 -3.65 10.36
N ALA A 49 -5.23 -4.24 9.25
CA ALA A 49 -4.32 -4.93 8.33
C ALA A 49 -3.25 -3.99 7.75
N ALA A 50 -3.61 -2.75 7.40
CA ALA A 50 -2.66 -1.74 6.91
C ALA A 50 -1.66 -1.28 7.98
N GLU A 51 -2.10 -1.18 9.24
CA GLU A 51 -1.22 -0.84 10.37
C GLU A 51 -0.25 -1.98 10.71
N PHE A 52 -0.70 -3.25 10.65
CA PHE A 52 0.15 -4.42 10.89
C PHE A 52 1.03 -4.81 9.69
N ALA A 53 0.71 -4.33 8.47
CA ALA A 53 1.54 -4.55 7.29
C ALA A 53 2.92 -3.88 7.38
N HIS A 54 3.05 -2.82 8.20
CA HIS A 54 4.31 -2.13 8.42
C HIS A 54 5.09 -2.83 9.54
N ALA A 55 6.00 -3.73 9.18
CA ALA A 55 6.96 -4.29 10.12
C ALA A 55 7.70 -3.16 10.87
N ARG A 56 7.50 -3.05 12.19
CA ARG A 56 8.28 -2.11 13.04
C ARG A 56 9.74 -2.54 13.02
N GLN A 57 10.51 -2.01 12.06
CA GLN A 57 11.96 -2.16 12.03
C GLN A 57 12.53 -1.65 13.34
N GLY A 58 13.30 -2.48 14.03
CA GLY A 58 13.89 -2.15 15.32
C GLY A 58 14.87 -0.99 15.21
N LEU A 59 15.22 -0.38 16.35
CA LEU A 59 16.26 0.66 16.39
C LEU A 59 17.60 0.14 15.84
N PHE A 60 17.91 -1.13 16.10
CA PHE A 60 19.09 -1.81 15.56
C PHE A 60 19.05 -1.90 14.03
N ASP A 61 17.93 -2.35 13.44
CA ASP A 61 17.78 -2.43 11.99
C ASP A 61 17.92 -1.06 11.33
N ARG A 62 17.36 -0.03 11.95
CA ARG A 62 17.49 1.37 11.47
C ARG A 62 18.92 1.86 11.55
N ALA A 63 19.65 1.52 12.61
CA ALA A 63 21.06 1.89 12.74
C ALA A 63 21.93 1.19 11.68
N VAL A 64 21.69 -0.10 11.44
CA VAL A 64 22.38 -0.88 10.40
C VAL A 64 22.03 -0.35 9.01
N ASP A 65 20.77 0.01 8.75
CA ASP A 65 20.38 0.58 7.47
C ASP A 65 20.93 2.00 7.27
N ALA A 66 21.00 2.82 8.33
CA ALA A 66 21.67 4.12 8.29
C ALA A 66 23.16 3.95 7.95
N LEU A 67 23.87 3.05 8.64
CA LEU A 67 25.28 2.75 8.38
C LEU A 67 25.52 2.30 6.93
N ASN A 68 24.63 1.47 6.39
CA ASN A 68 24.69 1.04 4.99
C ASN A 68 24.35 2.14 3.97
N ARG A 69 23.71 3.24 4.40
CA ARG A 69 23.38 4.40 3.58
C ARG A 69 24.40 5.54 3.68
N LEU A 70 25.26 5.52 4.70
CA LEU A 70 26.34 6.51 4.89
C LEU A 70 27.38 6.58 3.76
N PRO A 71 27.68 5.55 2.96
CA PRO A 71 28.71 5.67 1.94
C PRO A 71 28.46 6.80 0.94
N ARG A 72 27.21 6.99 0.49
CA ARG A 72 26.84 8.07 -0.44
C ARG A 72 27.13 9.47 0.11
N PRO A 73 26.62 9.86 1.30
CA PRO A 73 26.93 11.17 1.88
C PRO A 73 28.41 11.31 2.24
N MET A 74 29.08 10.24 2.69
CA MET A 74 30.52 10.29 2.99
C MET A 74 31.37 10.60 1.75
N LEU A 75 31.02 10.04 0.58
CA LEU A 75 31.71 10.38 -0.67
C LEU A 75 31.51 11.85 -1.05
N ALA A 76 30.29 12.37 -0.93
CA ALA A 76 29.99 13.76 -1.26
C ALA A 76 30.68 14.75 -0.29
N LEU A 77 30.62 14.47 1.02
CA LEU A 77 31.30 15.30 2.02
C LEU A 77 32.83 15.17 1.92
N GLY A 78 33.33 13.98 1.59
CA GLY A 78 34.75 13.73 1.36
C GLY A 78 35.31 14.52 0.18
N THR A 79 34.58 14.62 -0.94
CA THR A 79 35.03 15.43 -2.08
C THR A 79 35.03 16.92 -1.74
N ILE A 80 33.99 17.43 -1.08
CA ILE A 80 33.97 18.82 -0.60
C ILE A 80 35.14 19.07 0.36
N TRP A 81 35.41 18.13 1.27
CA TRP A 81 36.52 18.21 2.20
C TRP A 81 37.88 18.30 1.50
N LEU A 82 38.10 17.54 0.41
CA LEU A 82 39.35 17.64 -0.37
C LEU A 82 39.55 19.06 -0.93
N PHE A 83 38.50 19.71 -1.42
CA PHE A 83 38.60 21.11 -1.89
C PHE A 83 38.89 22.08 -0.74
N VAL A 84 38.27 21.88 0.42
CA VAL A 84 38.55 22.70 1.61
C VAL A 84 40.00 22.50 2.07
N MET A 85 40.48 21.26 2.13
CA MET A 85 41.87 20.94 2.51
C MET A 85 42.86 21.60 1.55
N ALA A 86 42.60 21.56 0.24
CA ALA A 86 43.44 22.23 -0.76
C ALA A 86 43.54 23.75 -0.56
N MET A 87 42.53 24.40 0.04
CA MET A 87 42.53 25.83 0.34
C MET A 87 43.15 26.16 1.71
N VAL A 88 42.90 25.32 2.72
CA VAL A 88 43.32 25.56 4.11
C VAL A 88 44.77 25.16 4.34
N ASP A 89 45.20 24.02 3.80
CA ASP A 89 46.56 23.48 3.96
C ASP A 89 47.02 22.80 2.65
N PRO A 90 47.54 23.59 1.69
CA PRO A 90 47.93 23.09 0.38
C PRO A 90 49.15 22.16 0.42
N ASP A 91 50.06 22.33 1.38
CA ASP A 91 51.28 21.52 1.48
C ASP A 91 50.95 20.07 1.88
N SER A 92 50.11 19.90 2.91
CA SER A 92 49.63 18.57 3.30
C SER A 92 48.78 17.91 2.21
N PHE A 93 47.97 18.71 1.49
CA PHE A 93 47.19 18.21 0.36
C PHE A 93 48.11 17.69 -0.76
N ALA A 94 49.14 18.45 -1.15
CA ALA A 94 50.09 18.06 -2.18
C ALA A 94 50.89 16.78 -1.81
N ALA A 95 51.29 16.65 -0.54
CA ALA A 95 51.92 15.44 -0.04
C ALA A 95 50.97 14.23 -0.13
N GLY A 96 49.70 14.40 0.23
CA GLY A 96 48.66 13.36 0.08
C GLY A 96 48.45 12.93 -1.37
N MET A 97 48.41 13.89 -2.30
CA MET A 97 48.27 13.62 -3.73
C MET A 97 49.48 12.89 -4.32
N THR A 98 50.70 13.18 -3.82
CA THR A 98 51.91 12.43 -4.19
C THR A 98 51.81 10.97 -3.72
N GLY A 99 51.31 10.74 -2.51
CA GLY A 99 51.02 9.39 -2.01
C GLY A 99 49.99 8.65 -2.86
N LEU A 100 48.91 9.32 -3.27
CA LEU A 100 47.91 8.78 -4.18
C LEU A 100 48.48 8.40 -5.55
N ALA A 101 49.40 9.20 -6.09
CA ALA A 101 50.06 8.93 -7.36
C ALA A 101 50.97 7.68 -7.33
N LEU A 102 51.46 7.30 -6.14
CA LEU A 102 52.25 6.08 -5.95
C LEU A 102 51.41 4.81 -5.83
N VAL A 103 50.07 4.93 -5.70
CA VAL A 103 49.19 3.77 -5.58
C VAL A 103 49.19 2.98 -6.90
N PRO A 104 49.58 1.69 -6.89
CA PRO A 104 49.61 0.87 -8.11
C PRO A 104 48.25 0.76 -8.80
N GLU A 105 48.24 0.77 -10.14
CA GLU A 105 47.04 0.59 -10.97
C GLU A 105 46.19 -0.64 -10.57
N PRO A 106 46.77 -1.82 -10.26
CA PRO A 106 45.98 -2.97 -9.85
C PRO A 106 45.13 -2.76 -8.58
N LEU A 107 45.58 -1.90 -7.65
CA LEU A 107 44.80 -1.60 -6.45
C LEU A 107 43.57 -0.74 -6.76
N TRP A 108 43.66 0.14 -7.75
CA TRP A 108 42.51 0.90 -8.24
C TRP A 108 41.46 -0.03 -8.85
N TRP A 109 41.89 -1.01 -9.65
CA TRP A 109 41.01 -2.05 -10.20
C TRP A 109 40.36 -2.89 -9.09
N LEU A 110 41.13 -3.31 -8.09
CA LEU A 110 40.63 -4.09 -6.96
C LEU A 110 39.59 -3.31 -6.16
N MET A 111 39.86 -2.05 -5.83
CA MET A 111 38.91 -1.18 -5.13
C MET A 111 37.63 -1.02 -5.95
N GLY A 112 37.74 -0.73 -7.25
CA GLY A 112 36.60 -0.63 -8.16
C GLY A 112 35.76 -1.91 -8.20
N ALA A 113 36.41 -3.08 -8.26
CA ALA A 113 35.75 -4.38 -8.27
C ALA A 113 34.99 -4.65 -6.96
N ILE A 114 35.63 -4.42 -5.80
CA ILE A 114 35.01 -4.65 -4.48
C ILE A 114 33.81 -3.73 -4.27
N VAL A 115 33.95 -2.44 -4.58
CA VAL A 115 32.86 -1.45 -4.45
C VAL A 115 31.72 -1.81 -5.40
N SER A 116 32.03 -2.14 -6.66
CA SER A 116 31.02 -2.55 -7.65
C SER A 116 30.28 -3.82 -7.24
N PHE A 117 30.98 -4.80 -6.67
CA PHE A 117 30.35 -6.03 -6.16
C PHE A 117 29.43 -5.73 -4.97
N TYR A 118 29.91 -4.97 -3.98
CA TYR A 118 29.13 -4.62 -2.78
C TYR A 118 27.85 -3.85 -3.12
N PHE A 119 27.97 -2.78 -3.91
CA PHE A 119 26.82 -1.96 -4.27
C PHE A 119 25.98 -2.59 -5.39
N GLY A 120 26.59 -3.32 -6.32
CA GLY A 120 25.90 -4.03 -7.40
C GLY A 120 24.97 -5.12 -6.87
N ALA A 121 25.43 -5.94 -5.92
CA ALA A 121 24.59 -6.97 -5.31
C ALA A 121 23.42 -6.38 -4.50
N ARG A 122 23.64 -5.26 -3.78
CA ARG A 122 22.57 -4.59 -3.02
C ARG A 122 21.54 -3.92 -3.94
N HIS A 123 21.96 -3.39 -5.08
CA HIS A 123 21.03 -2.86 -6.09
C HIS A 123 20.17 -3.96 -6.73
N GLN A 124 20.74 -5.15 -6.99
CA GLN A 124 19.99 -6.30 -7.50
C GLN A 124 18.90 -6.78 -6.52
N ALA A 125 19.20 -6.82 -5.22
CA ALA A 125 18.23 -7.21 -4.20
C ALA A 125 17.01 -6.25 -4.15
N LYS A 126 17.26 -4.94 -4.28
CA LYS A 126 16.20 -3.93 -4.28
C LYS A 126 15.31 -3.99 -5.54
N GLU A 127 15.91 -4.34 -6.68
CA GLU A 127 15.16 -4.56 -7.93
C GLU A 127 14.22 -5.75 -7.81
N GLN A 128 14.65 -6.84 -7.17
CA GLN A 128 13.79 -8.01 -6.92
C GLN A 128 12.59 -7.68 -6.05
N ASP A 129 12.76 -6.84 -5.02
CA ASP A 129 11.64 -6.39 -4.19
C ASP A 129 10.65 -5.51 -4.97
N PHE A 130 11.15 -4.66 -5.88
CA PHE A 130 10.27 -3.87 -6.75
C PHE A 130 9.47 -4.76 -7.71
N GLN A 131 10.10 -5.77 -8.30
CA GLN A 131 9.44 -6.75 -9.16
C GLN A 131 8.39 -7.57 -8.37
N ARG A 132 8.67 -7.93 -7.11
CA ARG A 132 7.68 -8.59 -6.23
C ARG A 132 6.46 -7.72 -5.96
N VAL A 133 6.66 -6.43 -5.71
CA VAL A 133 5.55 -5.48 -5.48
C VAL A 133 4.71 -5.30 -6.73
N LEU A 134 5.35 -5.18 -7.91
CA LEU A 134 4.67 -5.14 -9.20
C LEU A 134 3.84 -6.40 -9.46
N ALA A 135 4.41 -7.58 -9.20
CA ALA A 135 3.72 -8.85 -9.35
C ALA A 135 2.52 -8.98 -8.40
N ALA A 136 2.67 -8.54 -7.14
CA ALA A 136 1.58 -8.53 -6.16
C ALA A 136 0.46 -7.55 -6.54
N ALA A 137 0.81 -6.36 -7.06
CA ALA A 137 -0.15 -5.38 -7.54
C ALA A 137 -0.92 -5.90 -8.78
N ALA A 138 -0.24 -6.56 -9.71
CA ALA A 138 -0.86 -7.20 -10.86
C ALA A 138 -1.85 -8.30 -10.43
N ALA A 139 -1.45 -9.18 -9.51
CA ALA A 139 -2.32 -10.24 -8.99
C ALA A 139 -3.55 -9.68 -8.25
N ALA A 140 -3.40 -8.60 -7.48
CA ALA A 140 -4.53 -7.93 -6.83
C ALA A 140 -5.50 -7.29 -7.83
N SER A 141 -4.97 -6.67 -8.91
CA SER A 141 -5.81 -6.11 -9.99
C SER A 141 -6.58 -7.19 -10.75
N GLU A 142 -5.98 -8.36 -10.95
CA GLU A 142 -6.60 -9.53 -11.58
C GLU A 142 -7.69 -10.13 -10.68
N ALA A 143 -7.46 -10.19 -9.36
CA ALA A 143 -8.45 -10.61 -8.39
C ALA A 143 -9.66 -9.65 -8.33
N ALA A 144 -9.43 -8.34 -8.48
CA ALA A 144 -10.50 -7.34 -8.51
C ALA A 144 -11.34 -7.38 -9.81
N THR A 145 -10.73 -7.79 -10.93
CA THR A 145 -11.44 -7.94 -12.23
C THR A 145 -12.05 -9.33 -12.42
N ARG A 146 -11.62 -10.34 -11.65
CA ARG A 146 -12.26 -11.65 -11.61
C ARG A 146 -13.67 -11.50 -11.01
N LYS A 147 -14.66 -11.46 -11.90
CA LYS A 147 -16.09 -11.58 -11.55
C LYS A 147 -16.27 -12.82 -10.67
N PRO A 148 -16.92 -12.73 -9.49
CA PRO A 148 -17.15 -13.90 -8.66
C PRO A 148 -17.85 -14.96 -9.51
N ALA A 149 -17.34 -16.19 -9.46
CA ALA A 149 -17.98 -17.32 -10.11
C ALA A 149 -19.45 -17.35 -9.67
N PRO A 150 -20.41 -17.59 -10.59
CA PRO A 150 -21.81 -17.73 -10.19
C PRO A 150 -21.85 -18.75 -9.07
N ALA A 151 -22.47 -18.37 -7.95
CA ALA A 151 -22.60 -19.22 -6.78
C ALA A 151 -23.12 -20.58 -7.24
N ALA A 152 -22.32 -21.63 -7.04
CA ALA A 152 -22.79 -22.97 -7.25
C ALA A 152 -23.90 -23.23 -6.22
N ASP A 153 -25.10 -23.46 -6.74
CA ASP A 153 -26.33 -23.84 -6.06
C ASP A 153 -27.12 -22.68 -5.39
N ASP A 154 -28.27 -22.38 -5.99
CA ASP A 154 -29.30 -21.40 -5.61
C ASP A 154 -30.00 -21.78 -4.29
N SER A 155 -29.26 -21.78 -3.18
CA SER A 155 -29.84 -21.96 -1.86
C SER A 155 -29.17 -21.03 -0.85
N ASN A 156 -29.74 -19.84 -0.75
CA ASN A 156 -29.44 -18.89 0.31
C ASN A 156 -29.61 -19.57 1.68
N PRO A 157 -28.53 -19.74 2.48
CA PRO A 157 -28.59 -20.41 3.77
C PRO A 157 -29.48 -19.68 4.77
N ALA A 158 -29.58 -18.35 4.69
CA ALA A 158 -30.50 -17.58 5.51
C ALA A 158 -31.98 -17.89 5.20
N LEU A 159 -32.29 -18.24 3.95
CA LEU A 159 -33.63 -18.64 3.54
C LEU A 159 -34.03 -20.02 4.12
N ARG A 160 -33.05 -20.94 4.23
CA ARG A 160 -33.26 -22.26 4.87
C ARG A 160 -33.47 -22.13 6.37
N ASP A 161 -32.69 -21.29 7.05
CA ASP A 161 -32.85 -21.05 8.49
C ASP A 161 -34.20 -20.37 8.80
N TRP A 162 -34.65 -19.46 7.93
CA TRP A 162 -35.98 -18.86 8.04
C TRP A 162 -37.11 -19.89 7.81
N GLN A 163 -36.99 -20.74 6.78
CA GLN A 163 -37.96 -21.82 6.53
C GLN A 163 -37.98 -22.85 7.65
N ALA A 164 -36.84 -23.17 8.25
CA ALA A 164 -36.74 -24.09 9.39
C ALA A 164 -37.37 -23.51 10.67
N SER A 165 -37.37 -22.19 10.83
CA SER A 165 -37.93 -21.50 12.01
C SER A 165 -39.41 -21.13 11.86
N HIS A 166 -39.92 -21.01 10.63
CA HIS A 166 -41.29 -20.54 10.33
C HIS A 166 -42.08 -21.50 9.43
N GLY A 167 -41.78 -22.79 9.49
CA GLY A 167 -42.33 -23.81 8.60
C GLY A 167 -43.85 -23.78 8.43
N ILE A 168 -44.27 -24.03 7.18
CA ILE A 168 -45.52 -24.74 6.88
C ILE A 168 -45.18 -26.23 6.87
#